data_AF-A0A1T5HU24-F1
#
_entry.id   AF-A0A1T5HU24-F1
#
_cell.length_a   1.000
_cell.length_b   1.000
_cell.length_c   1.000
_cell.angle_alpha   90.00
_cell.angle_beta   90.00
_cell.angle_gamma   90.00
#
_symmetry.space_group_name_H-M   'P 1'
#
loop_
_entity.id
_entity.type
_entity.pdbx_description
1 polymer ?
#
loop_
_entity_poly.entity_id
_entity_poly.type
_entity_poly.pdbx_seq_one_letter_code
_entity_poly.pdbx_strand_id
1 'polypeptide(L)'
;MKHTKISEDNMKINCIEILINDEELGCQLTFSDKKELGEDSENMTVQELIDSLGKYLLIQRSYPEDEFESDYIHFETHDKKCSGELIDYEMFLSKERFELNLLNEKIEVLINPTQKEYSELKKILPILTNNSGKITVSD
;
A
#
# COMPACT_ATOMS: atom_id res chain seq x y z
N MET A 1 -17.79 32.69 12.19
CA MET A 1 -17.31 31.29 12.15
C MET A 1 -16.68 31.06 10.79
N LYS A 2 -15.37 30.80 10.74
CA LYS A 2 -14.69 30.46 9.48
C LYS A 2 -14.92 28.98 9.24
N HIS A 3 -15.63 28.62 8.17
CA HIS A 3 -15.64 27.25 7.68
C HIS A 3 -14.26 26.99 7.08
N THR A 4 -13.39 26.33 7.85
CA THR A 4 -12.16 25.76 7.31
C THR A 4 -12.59 24.64 6.37
N LYS A 5 -12.44 24.84 5.06
CA LYS A 5 -12.40 23.72 4.12
C LYS A 5 -11.24 22.83 4.58
N ILE A 6 -11.56 21.66 5.10
CA ILE A 6 -10.58 20.58 5.21
C ILE A 6 -10.24 20.25 3.76
N SER A 7 -9.01 20.52 3.34
CA SER A 7 -8.55 20.02 2.05
C SER A 7 -8.51 18.50 2.18
N GLU A 8 -9.22 17.80 1.31
CA GLU A 8 -8.94 16.39 1.04
C GLU A 8 -7.55 16.36 0.41
N ASP A 9 -6.53 16.04 1.21
CA ASP A 9 -5.18 15.85 0.69
C ASP A 9 -5.17 14.53 -0.06
N ASN A 10 -5.30 14.61 -1.39
CA ASN A 10 -5.29 13.46 -2.28
C ASN A 10 -3.85 13.12 -2.66
N MET A 11 -3.36 11.96 -2.22
CA MET A 11 -2.06 11.44 -2.63
C MET A 11 -2.18 10.72 -3.97
N LYS A 12 -1.23 10.98 -4.88
CA LYS A 12 -1.14 10.30 -6.17
C LYS A 12 0.25 9.67 -6.37
N ILE A 13 0.26 8.41 -6.77
CA ILE A 13 1.45 7.61 -7.07
C ILE A 13 1.35 7.09 -8.50
N ASN A 14 2.38 7.36 -9.32
CA ASN A 14 2.49 6.78 -10.66
C ASN A 14 3.34 5.51 -10.54
N CYS A 15 2.69 4.37 -10.37
CA CYS A 15 3.36 3.13 -10.03
C CYS A 15 4.23 2.62 -11.19
N ILE A 16 5.51 2.39 -10.89
CA ILE A 16 6.46 1.72 -11.78
C ILE A 16 6.62 0.25 -11.37
N GLU A 17 6.48 -0.06 -10.08
CA GLU A 17 6.73 -1.39 -9.55
C GLU A 17 5.68 -1.80 -8.50
N ILE A 18 5.22 -3.05 -8.63
CA ILE A 18 4.29 -3.70 -7.71
C ILE A 18 5.02 -4.88 -7.10
N LEU A 19 5.15 -4.90 -5.79
CA LEU A 19 5.78 -6.00 -5.06
C LEU A 19 4.74 -6.65 -4.16
N ILE A 20 4.67 -7.97 -4.23
CA ILE A 20 3.80 -8.79 -3.39
C ILE A 20 4.71 -9.77 -2.67
N ASN A 21 4.68 -9.76 -1.34
CA ASN A 21 5.31 -10.77 -0.51
C ASN A 21 4.25 -11.42 0.39
N ASP A 22 4.19 -12.74 0.40
CA ASP A 22 3.28 -13.54 1.24
C ASP A 22 4.10 -14.66 1.87
N GLU A 23 4.51 -14.43 3.11
CA GLU A 23 5.45 -15.27 3.87
C GLU A 23 4.80 -15.76 5.17
N GLU A 24 5.51 -16.59 5.92
CA GLU A 24 5.01 -17.25 7.13
C GLU A 24 4.52 -16.26 8.21
N LEU A 25 5.14 -15.09 8.31
CA LEU A 25 4.86 -14.09 9.35
C LEU A 25 3.92 -12.97 8.89
N GLY A 26 3.54 -12.95 7.61
CA GLY A 26 2.65 -11.91 7.11
C GLY A 26 2.62 -11.77 5.60
N CYS A 27 1.80 -10.82 5.18
CA CYS A 27 1.57 -10.47 3.80
C CYS A 27 1.82 -8.98 3.58
N GLN A 28 2.49 -8.64 2.49
CA GLN A 28 2.88 -7.29 2.12
C GLN A 28 2.54 -7.01 0.65
N LEU A 29 2.00 -5.82 0.40
CA LEU A 29 1.80 -5.25 -0.92
C LEU A 29 2.42 -3.86 -0.97
N THR A 30 3.34 -3.64 -1.91
CA THR A 30 3.98 -2.35 -2.15
C THR A 30 3.70 -1.87 -3.57
N PHE A 31 3.27 -0.62 -3.68
CA PHE A 31 3.26 0.14 -4.94
C PHE A 31 4.31 1.24 -4.86
N SER A 32 5.20 1.33 -5.85
CA SER A 32 6.30 2.31 -5.84
C SER A 32 6.45 3.02 -7.19
N ASP A 33 6.75 4.32 -7.16
CA ASP A 33 7.11 5.10 -8.36
C ASP A 33 8.60 4.99 -8.75
N LYS A 34 9.35 4.15 -8.04
CA LYS A 34 10.72 3.75 -8.35
C LYS A 34 10.86 2.24 -8.22
N LYS A 35 11.84 1.66 -8.92
CA LYS A 35 12.19 0.24 -8.77
C LYS A 35 13.05 0.05 -7.53
N GLU A 36 12.92 -1.11 -6.88
CA GLU A 36 13.87 -1.55 -5.88
C GLU A 36 15.29 -1.59 -6.43
N LEU A 37 16.23 -1.13 -5.61
CA LEU A 37 17.63 -1.02 -5.98
C LEU A 37 18.37 -2.37 -5.92
N GLY A 38 17.85 -3.34 -5.16
CA GLY A 38 18.52 -4.64 -4.99
C GLY A 38 19.98 -4.49 -4.53
N GLU A 39 20.90 -5.18 -5.21
CA GLU A 39 22.36 -5.13 -4.94
C GLU A 39 22.96 -3.71 -5.14
N ASP A 40 22.32 -2.83 -5.91
CA ASP A 40 22.80 -1.45 -6.12
C ASP A 40 22.74 -0.61 -4.82
N SER A 41 22.00 -1.09 -3.81
CA SER A 41 21.88 -0.45 -2.49
C SER A 41 23.05 -0.73 -1.54
N GLU A 42 23.88 -1.75 -1.80
CA GLU A 42 24.92 -2.22 -0.87
C GLU A 42 26.00 -1.19 -0.54
N ASN A 43 26.23 -0.24 -1.45
CA ASN A 43 27.26 0.80 -1.31
C ASN A 43 26.67 2.19 -0.98
N MET A 44 25.36 2.29 -0.77
CA MET A 44 24.71 3.56 -0.44
C MET A 44 24.74 3.85 1.06
N THR A 45 24.89 5.12 1.40
CA THR A 45 24.64 5.61 2.76
C THR A 45 23.16 5.56 3.10
N VAL A 46 22.81 5.56 4.39
CA VAL A 46 21.40 5.63 4.84
C VAL A 46 20.66 6.83 4.24
N GLN A 47 21.32 7.97 4.09
CA GLN A 47 20.69 9.16 3.49
C GLN A 47 20.44 8.95 2.00
N GLU A 48 21.39 8.38 1.26
CA GLU A 48 21.21 8.05 -0.16
C GLU A 48 20.10 7.02 -0.36
N LEU A 49 19.97 6.04 0.53
CA LEU A 49 18.85 5.10 0.53
C LEU A 49 17.52 5.85 0.73
N ILE A 50 17.41 6.71 1.73
CA ILE A 50 16.20 7.51 1.98
C ILE A 50 15.86 8.40 0.79
N ASP A 51 16.86 9.08 0.22
CA ASP A 51 16.67 9.96 -0.94
C ASP A 51 16.32 9.15 -2.21
N SER A 52 16.77 7.89 -2.26
CA SER A 52 16.41 6.95 -3.31
C SER A 52 14.98 6.45 -3.17
N LEU A 53 14.38 6.45 -1.98
CA LEU A 53 12.99 6.05 -1.79
C LEU A 53 12.10 7.02 -2.56
N GLY A 54 11.28 6.46 -3.45
CA GLY A 54 10.32 7.19 -4.25
C GLY A 54 9.05 7.48 -3.46
N LYS A 55 7.99 7.88 -4.14
CA LYS A 55 6.65 7.77 -3.58
C LYS A 55 6.24 6.31 -3.58
N TYR A 56 5.76 5.85 -2.43
CA TYR A 56 5.26 4.51 -2.28
C TYR A 56 4.00 4.46 -1.43
N LEU A 57 3.26 3.38 -1.58
CA LEU A 57 2.23 2.89 -0.68
C LEU A 57 2.60 1.47 -0.30
N LEU A 58 2.78 1.24 0.99
CA LEU A 58 2.97 -0.06 1.61
C LEU A 58 1.70 -0.41 2.38
N ILE A 59 1.19 -1.62 2.18
CA ILE A 59 0.14 -2.20 3.01
C ILE A 59 0.66 -3.56 3.48
N GLN A 60 0.60 -3.81 4.78
CA GLN A 60 1.11 -5.02 5.40
C GLN A 60 0.09 -5.57 6.39
N ARG A 61 -0.06 -6.89 6.40
CA ARG A 61 -0.71 -7.64 7.46
C ARG A 61 0.33 -8.51 8.17
N SER A 62 0.43 -8.35 9.48
CA SER A 62 1.16 -9.28 10.33
C SER A 62 0.22 -10.37 10.82
N TYR A 63 0.61 -11.64 10.70
CA TYR A 63 -0.16 -12.77 11.21
C TYR A 63 0.06 -12.92 12.72
N PRO A 64 -0.96 -13.33 13.50
CA PRO A 64 -0.81 -13.53 14.93
C PRO A 64 0.18 -14.67 15.21
N GLU A 65 1.15 -14.43 16.10
CA GLU A 65 2.14 -15.45 16.46
C GLU A 65 1.59 -16.45 17.50
N ASP A 66 0.59 -16.02 18.30
CA ASP A 66 -0.06 -16.86 19.29
C ASP A 66 -1.58 -16.60 19.41
N GLU A 67 -2.24 -17.32 20.32
CA GLU A 67 -3.69 -17.27 20.54
C GLU A 67 -4.19 -15.98 21.21
N PHE A 68 -3.29 -15.12 21.68
CA PHE A 68 -3.60 -13.84 22.32
C PHE A 68 -3.44 -12.65 21.37
N GLU A 69 -2.83 -12.87 20.20
CA GLU A 69 -2.65 -11.86 19.17
C GLU A 69 -3.77 -11.90 18.12
N SER A 70 -4.07 -10.74 17.55
CA SER A 70 -4.96 -10.59 16.41
C SER A 70 -4.19 -10.09 15.20
N ASP A 71 -4.74 -10.28 14.01
CA ASP A 71 -4.18 -9.65 12.82
C ASP A 71 -4.01 -8.14 13.02
N TYR A 72 -2.87 -7.63 12.58
CA TYR A 72 -2.59 -6.21 12.54
C TYR A 72 -2.33 -5.79 11.11
N ILE A 73 -3.19 -4.93 10.58
CA ILE A 73 -3.09 -4.42 9.21
C ILE A 73 -2.62 -2.97 9.28
N HIS A 74 -1.44 -2.71 8.73
CA HIS A 74 -0.79 -1.41 8.70
C HIS A 74 -0.68 -0.92 7.27
N PHE A 75 -0.72 0.40 7.09
CA PHE A 75 -0.27 1.02 5.86
C PHE A 75 0.68 2.17 6.17
N GLU A 76 1.57 2.44 5.23
CA GLU A 76 2.39 3.65 5.25
C GLU A 76 2.70 4.12 3.84
N THR A 77 3.12 5.38 3.77
CA THR A 77 3.59 6.01 2.53
C THR A 77 4.87 6.77 2.80
N HIS A 78 5.47 7.29 1.73
CA HIS A 78 6.58 8.24 1.82
C HIS A 78 6.29 9.50 2.66
N ASP A 79 5.01 9.86 2.87
CA ASP A 79 4.64 10.93 3.79
C ASP A 79 4.39 10.35 5.18
N LYS A 80 5.22 10.75 6.16
CA LYS A 80 5.13 10.31 7.56
C LYS A 80 3.79 10.63 8.24
N LYS A 81 2.98 11.51 7.67
CA LYS A 81 1.63 11.80 8.17
C LYS A 81 0.58 10.82 7.67
N CYS A 82 0.86 10.10 6.58
CA CYS A 82 -0.02 9.16 5.91
C CYS A 82 0.51 7.74 6.17
N SER A 83 0.39 7.32 7.43
CA SER A 83 0.66 5.97 7.91
C SER A 83 -0.17 5.66 9.17
N GLY A 84 -0.46 4.39 9.40
CA GLY A 84 -1.22 3.96 10.56
C GLY A 84 -1.85 2.59 10.41
N GLU A 85 -2.60 2.21 11.43
CA GLU A 85 -3.46 1.04 11.38
C GLU A 85 -4.60 1.28 10.37
N LEU A 86 -4.89 0.26 9.57
CA LEU A 86 -5.88 0.31 8.52
C LEU A 86 -7.26 -0.06 9.10
N ILE A 87 -7.92 0.91 9.73
CA ILE A 87 -9.26 0.78 10.32
C ILE A 87 -10.27 1.55 9.45
N ASP A 88 -11.40 0.92 9.10
CA ASP A 88 -12.49 1.53 8.32
C ASP A 88 -12.06 2.14 6.96
N TYR A 89 -11.74 1.26 6.02
CA TYR A 89 -11.23 1.63 4.69
C TYR A 89 -12.02 1.00 3.54
N GLU A 90 -11.94 1.62 2.37
CA GLU A 90 -12.39 1.04 1.11
C GLU A 90 -11.24 0.95 0.10
N MET A 91 -11.05 -0.24 -0.48
CA MET A 91 -10.11 -0.45 -1.58
C MET A 91 -10.85 -0.63 -2.90
N PHE A 92 -10.35 0.02 -3.95
CA PHE A 92 -10.79 -0.18 -5.32
C PHE A 92 -9.61 -0.67 -6.17
N LEU A 93 -9.82 -1.73 -6.95
CA LEU A 93 -8.83 -2.27 -7.88
C LEU A 93 -9.42 -2.36 -9.29
N SER A 94 -8.69 -1.82 -10.27
CA SER A 94 -8.92 -1.97 -11.71
C SER A 94 -7.59 -2.21 -12.42
N LYS A 95 -7.60 -2.43 -13.74
CA LYS A 95 -6.36 -2.57 -14.52
C LYS A 95 -5.55 -1.27 -14.63
N GLU A 96 -6.14 -0.13 -14.32
CA GLU A 96 -5.53 1.19 -14.54
C GLU A 96 -5.19 1.90 -13.24
N ARG A 97 -5.84 1.52 -12.13
CA ARG A 97 -5.62 2.13 -10.83
C ARG A 97 -5.98 1.22 -9.66
N PHE A 98 -5.29 1.44 -8.57
CA PHE A 98 -5.65 1.03 -7.22
C PHE A 98 -5.98 2.29 -6.40
N GLU A 99 -7.01 2.23 -5.57
CA GLU A 99 -7.35 3.32 -4.65
C GLU A 99 -7.51 2.76 -3.23
N LEU A 100 -6.92 3.45 -2.26
CA LEU A 100 -7.19 3.28 -0.84
C LEU A 100 -7.90 4.53 -0.34
N ASN A 101 -9.16 4.37 0.05
CA ASN A 101 -9.97 5.42 0.65
C ASN A 101 -10.02 5.21 2.16
N LEU A 102 -9.53 6.19 2.90
CA LEU A 102 -9.55 6.29 4.35
C LEU A 102 -10.57 7.37 4.76
N LEU A 103 -10.86 7.49 6.05
CA LEU A 103 -11.87 8.43 6.55
C LEU A 103 -11.68 9.88 6.08
N ASN A 104 -10.42 10.36 6.01
CA ASN A 104 -10.09 11.75 5.67
C ASN A 104 -9.08 11.87 4.52
N GLU A 105 -8.66 10.75 3.94
CA GLU A 105 -7.57 10.70 2.98
C GLU A 105 -7.88 9.72 1.87
N LYS A 106 -7.38 10.04 0.67
CA LYS A 106 -7.44 9.14 -0.47
C LYS A 106 -6.06 9.01 -1.08
N ILE A 107 -5.64 7.76 -1.26
CA ILE A 107 -4.42 7.40 -1.95
C ILE A 107 -4.81 6.76 -3.28
N GLU A 108 -4.46 7.42 -4.38
CA GLU A 108 -4.68 6.93 -5.74
C GLU A 108 -3.34 6.48 -6.32
N VAL A 109 -3.29 5.24 -6.76
CA VAL A 109 -2.12 4.63 -7.39
C VAL A 109 -2.50 4.30 -8.83
N LEU A 110 -1.88 4.97 -9.80
CA LEU A 110 -2.01 4.61 -11.21
C LEU A 110 -1.11 3.40 -11.47
N ILE A 111 -1.69 2.32 -11.98
CA ILE A 111 -0.99 1.05 -12.22
C ILE A 111 -1.18 0.62 -13.67
N ASN A 112 -0.22 -0.14 -14.19
CA ASN A 112 -0.33 -0.82 -15.48
C ASN A 112 0.23 -2.25 -15.36
N PRO A 113 -0.44 -3.11 -14.57
CA PRO A 113 0.05 -4.45 -14.29
C PRO A 113 -0.03 -5.34 -15.53
N THR A 114 0.91 -6.27 -15.63
CA THR A 114 0.76 -7.46 -16.47
C THR A 114 -0.46 -8.28 -16.02
N GLN A 115 -0.94 -9.18 -16.89
CA GLN A 115 -2.05 -10.09 -16.51
C GLN A 115 -1.72 -10.94 -15.29
N LYS A 116 -0.45 -11.32 -15.12
CA LYS A 116 0.02 -12.07 -13.95
C LYS A 116 -0.09 -11.21 -12.70
N GLU A 117 0.51 -10.02 -12.69
CA GLU A 117 0.45 -9.10 -11.54
C GLU A 117 -0.99 -8.75 -11.17
N TYR A 118 -1.85 -8.48 -12.15
CA TYR A 118 -3.25 -8.17 -11.88
C TYR A 118 -4.01 -9.35 -11.27
N SER A 119 -3.72 -10.57 -11.74
CA SER A 119 -4.30 -11.79 -11.16
C SER A 119 -3.83 -12.03 -9.73
N GLU A 120 -2.55 -11.77 -9.44
CA GLU A 120 -2.00 -11.88 -8.10
C GLU A 120 -2.55 -10.79 -7.16
N LEU A 121 -2.71 -9.55 -7.62
CA LEU A 121 -3.36 -8.48 -6.85
C LEU A 121 -4.77 -8.87 -6.39
N LYS A 122 -5.56 -9.49 -7.27
CA LYS A 122 -6.91 -9.98 -6.90
C LYS A 122 -6.89 -11.05 -5.83
N LYS A 123 -5.87 -11.92 -5.83
CA LYS A 123 -5.72 -12.98 -4.84
C LYS A 123 -5.23 -12.43 -3.51
N ILE A 124 -4.26 -11.51 -3.56
CA ILE A 124 -3.58 -11.04 -2.36
C ILE A 124 -4.42 -10.04 -1.56
N LEU A 125 -5.22 -9.19 -2.20
CA LEU A 125 -5.99 -8.17 -1.47
C LEU A 125 -6.92 -8.77 -0.39
N PRO A 126 -7.70 -9.84 -0.64
CA PRO A 126 -8.47 -10.51 0.42
C PRO A 126 -7.61 -11.13 1.54
N ILE A 127 -6.42 -11.64 1.21
CA ILE A 127 -5.48 -12.22 2.19
C ILE A 127 -4.90 -11.10 3.06
N LEU A 128 -4.36 -10.07 2.42
CA LEU A 128 -3.77 -8.89 3.05
C LEU A 128 -4.74 -8.18 4.00
N THR A 129 -6.02 -8.16 3.64
CA THR A 129 -7.06 -7.48 4.44
C THR A 129 -7.71 -8.39 5.47
N ASN A 130 -7.39 -9.68 5.49
CA ASN A 130 -8.17 -10.71 6.20
C ASN A 130 -9.69 -10.61 5.92
N ASN A 131 -10.08 -10.28 4.68
CA ASN A 131 -11.46 -9.99 4.28
C ASN A 131 -12.15 -8.86 5.08
N SER A 132 -11.38 -7.99 5.76
CA SER A 132 -11.89 -6.78 6.40
C SER A 132 -11.99 -5.62 5.41
N GLY A 133 -12.64 -4.54 5.83
CA GLY A 133 -12.92 -3.39 4.98
C GLY A 133 -13.84 -3.73 3.81
N LYS A 134 -13.87 -2.84 2.81
CA LYS A 134 -14.65 -3.04 1.58
C LYS A 134 -13.74 -3.05 0.38
N ILE A 135 -13.68 -4.18 -0.32
CA ILE A 135 -12.85 -4.36 -1.50
C ILE A 135 -13.75 -4.46 -2.72
N THR A 136 -13.54 -3.57 -3.68
CA THR A 136 -14.23 -3.56 -4.97
C THR A 136 -13.22 -3.83 -6.09
N VAL A 137 -13.48 -4.84 -6.90
CA VAL A 137 -12.66 -5.19 -8.07
C VAL A 137 -13.46 -4.98 -9.35
N SER A 138 -12.90 -4.23 -10.30
CA SER A 138 -13.49 -3.97 -11.62
C SER A 138 -12.60 -4.54 -12.72
N ASP A 139 -13.18 -5.41 -13.54
CA ASP A 139 -12.50 -6.14 -14.63
C ASP A 139 -12.37 -5.38 -15.95
#